data_AF-A0A7W0R2I5-F1
#
_entry.id   AF-A0A7W0R2I5-F1
#
_cell.length_a   1.000
_cell.length_b   1.000
_cell.length_c   1.000
_cell.angle_alpha   90.00
_cell.angle_beta   90.00
_cell.angle_gamma   90.00
#
_symmetry.space_group_name_H-M   'P 1'
#
loop_
_entity.id
_entity.type
_entity.pdbx_description
1 polymer ?
#
loop_
_entity_poly.entity_id
_entity_poly.type
_entity_poly.pdbx_seq_one_letter_code
_entity_poly.pdbx_strand_id
1 'polypeptide(L)'
;ILFRHADPRFPFLWESDDQPGGRWHGDAEGPAQYLADTPAGAWAEFLRHEEIREPEDLVTVRRALWAVEVDEVEPAAQPQLRREVLSGGLES
;
A
#
# COMPACT_ATOMS: atom_id res chain seq x y z
N ILE A 1 1.01 11.92 8.70
CA ILE A 1 0.38 10.64 9.13
C ILE A 1 -0.20 9.97 7.90
N LEU A 2 0.11 8.69 7.70
CA LEU A 2 -0.45 7.83 6.66
C LEU A 2 -1.19 6.65 7.31
N PHE A 3 -1.98 5.93 6.53
CA PHE A 3 -2.86 4.87 7.01
C PHE A 3 -2.59 3.55 6.29
N ARG A 4 -2.40 2.47 7.06
CA ARG A 4 -2.22 1.10 6.55
C ARG A 4 -3.40 0.23 6.95
N HIS A 5 -4.08 -0.31 5.95
CA HIS A 5 -5.05 -1.37 6.13
C HIS A 5 -4.34 -2.73 6.09
N ALA A 6 -4.59 -3.60 7.07
CA ALA A 6 -3.94 -4.92 7.15
C ALA A 6 -4.89 -6.03 7.64
N ASP A 7 -4.66 -7.25 7.16
CA ASP A 7 -5.21 -8.46 7.79
C ASP A 7 -4.59 -8.62 9.19
N PRO A 8 -5.39 -8.88 10.24
CA PRO A 8 -4.87 -9.05 11.60
C PRO A 8 -3.85 -10.19 11.77
N ARG A 9 -3.78 -11.12 10.80
CA ARG A 9 -2.81 -12.22 10.80
C ARG A 9 -1.40 -11.77 10.40
N PHE A 10 -1.24 -10.62 9.76
CA PHE A 10 0.04 -10.12 9.29
C PHE A 10 0.60 -9.04 10.23
N PRO A 11 1.94 -8.90 10.30
CA PRO A 11 2.59 -7.87 11.09
C PRO A 11 2.23 -6.45 10.63
N PHE A 12 2.51 -5.49 11.50
CA PHE A 12 2.27 -4.07 11.25
C PHE A 12 3.02 -3.55 10.01
N LEU A 13 4.25 -4.01 9.76
CA LEU A 13 4.97 -3.80 8.51
C LEU A 13 5.38 -5.17 7.96
N TRP A 14 5.41 -5.30 6.63
CA TRP A 14 6.20 -6.37 6.03
C TRP A 14 7.67 -6.18 6.35
N GLU A 15 8.32 -7.24 6.84
CA GLU A 15 9.74 -7.23 7.20
C GLU A 15 10.60 -8.01 6.20
N SER A 16 10.01 -8.94 5.45
CA SER A 16 10.67 -9.71 4.39
C SER A 16 10.05 -9.43 3.01
N ASP A 17 10.68 -9.98 1.99
CA ASP A 17 10.25 -9.98 0.58
C ASP A 17 9.20 -11.08 0.27
N ASP A 18 8.75 -11.85 1.26
CA ASP A 18 7.74 -12.90 1.13
C ASP A 18 6.31 -12.38 0.84
N GLN A 19 6.11 -11.06 0.83
CA GLN A 19 4.81 -10.48 0.52
C GLN A 19 4.43 -10.75 -0.94
N PRO A 20 3.14 -11.06 -1.22
CA PRO A 20 2.67 -11.21 -2.60
C PRO A 20 2.83 -9.92 -3.40
N GLY A 21 3.15 -10.05 -4.69
CA GLY A 21 3.21 -8.93 -5.62
C GLY A 21 1.92 -8.10 -5.63
N GLY A 22 2.09 -6.80 -5.85
CA GLY A 22 1.02 -5.81 -5.86
C GLY A 22 1.09 -4.92 -7.10
N ARG A 23 0.33 -3.83 -7.11
CA ARG A 23 0.30 -2.92 -8.26
C ARG A 23 1.68 -2.31 -8.59
N TRP A 24 2.49 -2.04 -7.56
CA TRP A 24 3.75 -1.28 -7.66
C TRP A 24 5.00 -2.09 -7.30
N HIS A 25 4.88 -3.40 -7.08
CA HIS A 25 6.03 -4.29 -6.84
C HIS A 25 5.70 -5.72 -7.29
N GLY A 26 6.69 -6.43 -7.80
CA GLY A 26 6.61 -7.85 -8.14
C GLY A 26 6.84 -8.78 -6.94
N ASP A 27 6.72 -10.08 -7.19
CA ASP A 27 7.04 -11.12 -6.20
C ASP A 27 8.53 -11.04 -5.83
N ALA A 28 8.83 -11.17 -4.53
CA ALA A 28 10.18 -11.03 -3.98
C ALA A 28 10.86 -9.65 -4.23
N GLU A 29 10.12 -8.63 -4.65
CA GLU A 29 10.62 -7.24 -4.74
C GLU A 29 10.36 -6.42 -3.46
N GLY A 30 9.89 -7.08 -2.39
CA GLY A 30 9.59 -6.46 -1.10
C GLY A 30 10.82 -6.24 -0.19
N PRO A 31 10.60 -5.75 1.05
CA PRO A 31 9.31 -5.36 1.61
C PRO A 31 8.80 -4.02 1.05
N ALA A 32 7.52 -3.96 0.67
CA ALA A 32 6.83 -2.76 0.20
C ALA A 32 5.59 -2.47 1.06
N GLN A 33 5.47 -1.25 1.57
CA GLN A 33 4.33 -0.81 2.39
C GLN A 33 3.37 0.04 1.57
N TYR A 34 2.12 -0.39 1.48
CA TYR A 34 1.05 0.36 0.85
C TYR A 34 0.34 1.20 1.91
N LEU A 35 0.39 2.51 1.73
CA LEU A 35 -0.13 3.50 2.65
C LEU A 35 -1.06 4.45 1.91
N ALA A 36 -2.14 4.89 2.57
CA ALA A 36 -3.03 5.94 2.09
C ALA A 36 -2.88 7.20 2.94
N ASP A 37 -3.20 8.35 2.39
CA ASP A 37 -3.24 9.64 3.09
C ASP A 37 -4.46 9.80 4.01
N THR A 38 -5.47 8.94 3.85
CA THR A 38 -6.70 8.95 4.65
C THR A 38 -7.11 7.55 5.13
N PRO A 39 -7.81 7.44 6.28
CA PRO A 39 -8.39 6.17 6.75
C PRO A 39 -9.33 5.54 5.71
N ALA A 40 -10.16 6.37 5.07
CA ALA A 40 -11.12 5.94 4.07
C ALA A 40 -10.42 5.48 2.78
N GLY A 41 -9.35 6.16 2.36
CA GLY A 41 -8.54 5.74 1.22
C GLY A 41 -7.91 4.36 1.41
N ALA A 42 -7.42 4.06 2.61
CA ALA A 42 -6.90 2.73 2.93
C ALA A 42 -7.97 1.63 2.81
N TRP A 43 -9.21 1.90 3.25
CA TRP A 43 -10.34 1.00 3.05
C TRP A 43 -10.74 0.90 1.58
N ALA A 44 -10.81 2.01 0.86
CA ALA A 44 -11.18 2.02 -0.56
C ALA A 44 -10.23 1.18 -1.42
N GLU A 45 -8.93 1.25 -1.15
CA GLU A 45 -7.93 0.42 -1.83
C GLU A 45 -8.11 -1.07 -1.56
N PHE A 46 -8.47 -1.45 -0.32
CA PHE A 46 -8.83 -2.83 0.01
C PHE A 46 -10.07 -3.30 -0.75
N LEU A 47 -11.16 -2.52 -0.73
CA LEU A 47 -12.40 -2.86 -1.46
C LEU A 47 -12.14 -3.02 -2.96
N ARG A 48 -11.33 -2.12 -3.54
CA ARG A 48 -10.95 -2.15 -4.95
C ARG A 48 -10.09 -3.37 -5.29
N HIS A 49 -9.19 -3.78 -4.40
CA HIS A 49 -8.30 -4.93 -4.64
C HIS A 49 -9.05 -6.26 -4.56
N GLU A 50 -9.94 -6.42 -3.58
CA GLU A 50 -10.78 -7.63 -3.42
C GLU A 50 -12.03 -7.62 -4.30
N GLU A 51 -12.23 -6.57 -5.10
CA GLU A 51 -13.41 -6.36 -5.95
C GLU A 51 -14.75 -6.36 -5.19
N ILE A 52 -14.74 -5.96 -3.91
CA ILE A 52 -15.94 -5.88 -3.07
C ILE A 52 -16.76 -4.65 -3.47
N ARG A 53 -18.01 -4.88 -3.87
CA ARG A 53 -18.94 -3.82 -4.31
C ARG A 53 -20.21 -3.73 -3.47
N GLU A 54 -20.59 -4.82 -2.82
CA GLU A 54 -21.82 -4.91 -2.04
C GLU A 54 -21.50 -4.91 -0.53
N PRO A 55 -22.28 -4.19 0.31
CA PRO A 55 -22.04 -4.15 1.76
C PRO A 55 -22.09 -5.52 2.44
N GLU A 56 -22.88 -6.46 1.92
CA GLU A 56 -23.06 -7.80 2.47
C GLU A 56 -21.76 -8.61 2.47
N ASP A 57 -20.87 -8.35 1.50
CA ASP A 57 -19.56 -9.01 1.38
C ASP A 57 -18.58 -8.57 2.48
N LEU A 58 -18.89 -7.50 3.23
CA LEU A 58 -18.06 -7.00 4.33
C LEU A 58 -18.35 -7.66 5.67
N VAL A 59 -19.44 -8.41 5.80
CA VAL A 59 -19.92 -8.91 7.10
C VAL A 59 -18.86 -9.73 7.84
N THR A 60 -18.09 -10.54 7.11
CA THR A 60 -17.03 -11.41 7.66
C THR A 60 -15.66 -10.74 7.69
N VAL A 61 -15.50 -9.58 7.06
CA VAL A 61 -14.22 -8.89 6.97
C VAL A 61 -13.81 -8.33 8.33
N ARG A 62 -12.60 -8.66 8.77
CA ARG A 62 -11.97 -8.13 9.99
C ARG A 62 -10.59 -7.63 9.65
N ARG A 63 -10.34 -6.36 9.93
CA ARG A 63 -9.15 -5.64 9.47
C ARG A 63 -8.62 -4.75 10.58
N ALA A 64 -7.29 -4.66 10.65
CA ALA A 64 -6.62 -3.66 11.45
C ALA A 64 -6.38 -2.43 10.57
N LEU A 65 -6.63 -1.25 11.14
CA LEU A 65 -6.28 0.01 10.52
C LEU A 65 -5.27 0.73 11.40
N TRP A 66 -4.09 0.97 10.85
CA TRP A 66 -2.99 1.59 11.57
C TRP A 66 -2.78 3.02 11.07
N ALA A 67 -2.55 3.94 12.01
CA ALA A 67 -2.04 5.27 11.72
C ALA A 67 -0.51 5.26 11.89
N VAL A 68 0.20 5.71 10.86
CA VAL A 68 1.66 5.68 10.76
C VAL A 68 2.16 7.11 10.66
N GLU A 69 2.96 7.53 11.62
CA GLU A 69 3.71 8.77 11.47
C GLU A 69 4.90 8.49 10.55
N VAL A 70 4.97 9.22 9.45
CA VAL A 70 6.09 9.16 8.51
C VAL A 70 6.65 10.56 8.49
N ASP A 71 7.88 10.69 8.95
CA ASP A 71 8.58 11.95 8.91
C ASP A 71 8.78 12.37 7.46
N GLU A 72 8.46 13.62 7.16
CA GLU A 72 8.86 14.27 5.91
C GLU A 72 10.36 14.61 6.01
N VAL A 73 11.19 13.58 6.06
CA VAL A 73 12.63 13.75 5.90
C VAL A 73 12.86 14.01 4.42
N GLU A 74 13.56 15.10 4.09
CA GLU A 74 14.03 15.24 2.71
C GLU A 74 14.81 13.98 2.33
N PRO A 75 14.44 13.31 1.22
CA PRO A 75 15.13 12.10 0.83
C PRO A 75 16.61 12.43 0.66
N ALA A 76 17.48 11.70 1.38
CA ALA A 76 18.92 11.92 1.37
C ALA A 76 19.53 11.85 -0.04
N ALA A 77 18.83 11.21 -0.98
CA ALA A 77 19.08 11.29 -2.41
C ALA A 77 17.76 11.25 -3.19
N GLN A 78 17.64 12.09 -4.22
CA GLN A 78 16.60 11.93 -5.23
C GLN A 78 17.11 10.96 -6.31
N PRO A 79 16.38 9.89 -6.64
CA PRO A 79 16.81 8.97 -7.68
C PRO A 79 16.84 9.70 -9.03
N GLN A 80 18.01 9.71 -9.68
CA GLN A 80 18.18 10.27 -11.03
C GLN A 80 17.66 9.27 -12.07
N LEU A 81 16.36 8.99 -12.03
CA LEU A 81 15.69 8.15 -13.00
C LEU A 81 15.17 9.03 -14.14
N ARG A 82 15.26 8.51 -15.37
CA ARG A 82 14.63 9.16 -16.52
C ARG A 82 13.12 9.21 -16.29
N ARG A 83 12.45 10.27 -16.76
CA ARG A 83 11.02 10.52 -16.49
C ARG A 83 10.14 9.34 -16.92
N GLU A 84 10.51 8.66 -18.00
CA GLU A 84 9.78 7.51 -18.53
C GLU A 84 9.84 6.32 -17.57
N VAL A 85 10.92 6.18 -16.78
CA VAL A 85 11.02 5.13 -15.76
C VAL A 85 10.19 5.49 -14.54
N LEU A 86 10.19 6.77 -14.14
CA LEU A 86 9.41 7.25 -12.98
C LEU A 86 7.89 7.10 -13.18
N SER A 87 7.38 7.28 -14.40
CA SER A 87 5.95 7.16 -14.70
C SER A 87 5.52 5.79 -15.24
N GLY A 88 6.43 4.81 -15.30
CA GLY A 88 6.14 3.52 -15.91
C GLY A 88 5.82 3.62 -17.41
N GLY A 89 6.39 4.60 -18.11
CA GLY A 89 6.21 4.82 -19.54
C GLY A 89 4.91 5.54 -19.91
N LEU A 90 4.13 6.01 -18.94
CA LEU A 90 2.93 6.82 -19.21
C LEU A 90 3.33 8.27 -19.48
N GLU A 91 2.91 8.81 -20.62
CA GLU A 91 2.85 10.26 -20.83
C GLU A 91 1.72 10.81 -19.96
N SER A 92 2.08 11.58 -18.93
CA SER A 92 1.13 12.27 -18.04
C SER A 92 0.83 13.67 -18.53
#